data_AF-A0A9E4IHC8-F1
#
_entry.id   AF-A0A9E4IHC8-F1
#
_cell.length_a   1.000
_cell.length_b   1.000
_cell.length_c   1.000
_cell.angle_alpha   90.00
_cell.angle_beta   90.00
_cell.angle_gamma   90.00
#
_symmetry.space_group_name_H-M   'P 1'
#
loop_
_entity.id
_entity.type
_entity.pdbx_description
1 polymer ?
#
loop_
_entity_poly.entity_id
_entity_poly.type
_entity_poly.pdbx_seq_one_letter_code
_entity_poly.pdbx_strand_id
1 'polypeptide(L)'
;ITVYQAEEDLEARERVWAAIMQPAGLTNAMWGFVSCIRPRPVMIVAPAGLHVALRGPLKPLDLLPWESIEAVLPQPVADDGSLLRSLTIVFHPTAGRPDLPHDPWGARWTGSRILRVLSSDWSVRAEVVSVVSNHYLTHMAEQVEVSNSV
;
A
#
# COMPACT_ATOMS: atom_id res chain seq x y z
N ILE A 1 52.33 -5.93 20.61
CA ILE A 1 52.19 -5.54 19.18
C ILE A 1 50.82 -5.97 18.66
N THR A 2 50.37 -7.21 18.94
CA THR A 2 49.05 -7.74 18.52
C THR A 2 47.82 -7.05 19.12
N VAL A 3 47.88 -6.56 20.36
CA VAL A 3 46.73 -5.89 21.01
C VAL A 3 46.49 -4.48 20.44
N TYR A 4 47.55 -3.72 20.19
CA TYR A 4 47.46 -2.36 19.63
C TYR A 4 46.94 -2.34 18.18
N GLN A 5 47.29 -3.33 17.36
CA GLN A 5 46.74 -3.46 16.01
C GLN A 5 45.24 -3.80 16.00
N ALA A 6 44.77 -4.61 16.96
CA ALA A 6 43.36 -4.96 17.05
C ALA A 6 42.47 -3.78 17.47
N GLU A 7 43.00 -2.87 18.29
CA GLU A 7 42.30 -1.67 18.76
C GLU A 7 42.19 -0.62 17.63
N GLU A 8 43.25 -0.42 16.84
CA GLU A 8 43.22 0.44 15.63
C GLU A 8 42.24 -0.09 14.56
N ASP A 9 42.17 -1.41 14.35
CA ASP A 9 41.24 -2.01 13.39
C ASP A 9 39.77 -1.86 13.82
N LEU A 10 39.48 -1.95 15.13
CA LEU A 10 38.14 -1.72 15.67
C LEU A 10 37.71 -0.26 15.50
N GLU A 11 38.58 0.70 15.84
CA GLU A 11 38.29 2.12 15.66
C GLU A 11 38.08 2.49 14.18
N ALA A 12 38.88 1.91 13.26
CA ALA A 12 38.72 2.14 11.83
C ALA A 12 37.38 1.59 11.32
N ARG A 13 36.99 0.38 11.74
CA ARG A 13 35.70 -0.22 11.42
C ARG A 13 34.53 0.61 11.96
N GLU A 14 34.61 1.08 13.19
CA GLU A 14 33.57 1.90 13.82
C GLU A 14 33.40 3.24 13.11
N ARG A 15 34.50 3.89 12.71
CA ARG A 15 34.43 5.13 11.91
C ARG A 15 33.78 4.91 10.55
N VAL A 16 34.05 3.78 9.88
CA VAL A 16 33.39 3.44 8.61
C VAL A 16 31.89 3.23 8.81
N TRP A 17 31.50 2.47 9.84
CA TRP A 17 30.08 2.27 10.14
C TRP A 17 29.38 3.57 10.56
N ALA A 18 30.02 4.42 11.36
CA ALA A 18 29.50 5.73 11.72
C ALA A 18 29.31 6.62 10.48
N ALA A 19 30.29 6.62 9.57
CA ALA A 19 30.22 7.35 8.31
C ALA A 19 29.14 6.84 7.35
N ILE A 20 28.74 5.57 7.44
CA ILE A 20 27.62 5.00 6.68
C ILE A 20 26.28 5.27 7.38
N MET A 21 26.23 5.09 8.69
CA MET A 21 25.00 5.19 9.48
C MET A 21 24.52 6.64 9.63
N GLN A 22 25.43 7.61 9.75
CA GLN A 22 25.06 9.03 9.83
C GLN A 22 24.26 9.53 8.60
N PRO A 23 24.74 9.38 7.35
CA PRO A 23 23.97 9.82 6.19
C PRO A 23 22.71 8.98 5.98
N ALA A 24 22.72 7.68 6.32
CA ALA A 24 21.52 6.85 6.28
C ALA A 24 20.45 7.35 7.27
N GLY A 25 20.85 7.65 8.51
CA GLY A 25 19.98 8.23 9.54
C GLY A 25 19.45 9.61 9.13
N LEU A 26 20.31 10.47 8.60
CA LEU A 26 19.92 11.79 8.11
C LEU A 26 18.93 11.69 6.93
N THR A 27 19.16 10.75 6.00
CA THR A 27 18.27 10.50 4.87
C THR A 27 16.90 10.04 5.35
N ASN A 28 16.85 9.10 6.31
CA ASN A 28 15.59 8.64 6.92
C ASN A 28 14.86 9.76 7.68
N ALA A 29 15.59 10.61 8.41
CA ALA A 29 15.00 11.72 9.14
C ALA A 29 14.42 12.77 8.19
N MET A 30 15.18 13.18 7.17
CA MET A 30 14.72 14.09 6.12
C MET A 30 13.53 13.51 5.35
N TRP A 31 13.53 12.21 5.10
CA TRP A 31 12.41 11.51 4.48
C TRP A 31 11.15 11.59 5.32
N GLY A 32 11.24 11.24 6.61
CA GLY A 32 10.13 11.33 7.54
C GLY A 32 9.54 12.75 7.53
N PHE A 33 10.41 13.75 7.58
CA PHE A 33 10.02 15.16 7.53
C PHE A 33 9.31 15.55 6.22
N VAL A 34 9.83 15.15 5.05
CA VAL A 34 9.18 15.39 3.75
C VAL A 34 7.82 14.70 3.66
N SER A 35 7.71 13.48 4.18
CA SER A 35 6.44 12.73 4.20
C SER A 35 5.37 13.39 5.06
N CYS A 36 5.77 14.10 6.13
CA CYS A 36 4.86 14.93 6.92
C CYS A 36 4.37 16.17 6.17
N ILE A 37 5.22 16.80 5.34
CA ILE A 37 4.88 18.02 4.60
C ILE A 37 4.05 17.72 3.35
N ARG A 38 4.34 16.62 2.65
CA ARG A 38 3.59 16.17 1.47
C ARG A 38 3.01 14.79 1.72
N PRO A 39 1.88 14.70 2.46
CA PRO A 39 1.20 13.42 2.66
C PRO A 39 0.79 12.86 1.31
N ARG A 40 1.29 11.67 1.01
CA ARG A 40 0.95 10.96 -0.21
C ARG A 40 -0.34 10.16 0.04
N PRO A 41 -1.36 10.27 -0.82
CA PRO A 41 -2.55 9.46 -0.68
C PRO A 41 -2.22 7.99 -0.90
N VAL A 42 -2.62 7.13 0.05
CA VAL A 42 -2.53 5.66 -0.08
C VAL A 42 -3.56 5.17 -1.09
N MET A 43 -4.71 5.84 -1.15
CA MET A 43 -5.83 5.48 -2.00
C MET A 43 -6.54 6.74 -2.50
N ILE A 44 -6.93 6.75 -3.77
CA ILE A 44 -7.77 7.79 -4.38
C ILE A 44 -8.92 7.11 -5.11
N VAL A 45 -10.14 7.46 -4.76
CA VAL A 45 -11.34 7.05 -5.49
C VAL A 45 -11.56 8.01 -6.63
N ALA A 46 -11.57 7.51 -7.87
CA ALA A 46 -11.77 8.31 -9.08
C ALA A 46 -12.83 7.67 -9.98
N PRO A 47 -13.42 8.43 -10.92
CA PRO A 47 -14.42 7.87 -11.85
C PRO A 47 -13.90 6.70 -12.68
N ALA A 48 -12.61 6.72 -13.07
CA ALA A 48 -11.98 5.66 -13.86
C ALA A 48 -11.62 4.40 -13.05
N GLY A 49 -11.65 4.47 -11.71
CA GLY A 49 -11.24 3.35 -10.86
C GLY A 49 -10.62 3.78 -9.54
N LEU A 50 -10.16 2.79 -8.80
CA LEU A 50 -9.49 2.96 -7.52
C LEU A 50 -7.97 3.04 -7.74
N HIS A 51 -7.36 4.17 -7.39
CA HIS A 51 -5.91 4.32 -7.44
C HIS A 51 -5.32 3.93 -6.08
N VAL A 52 -4.36 3.01 -6.05
CA VAL A 52 -3.79 2.47 -4.82
C VAL A 52 -2.26 2.47 -4.87
N ALA A 53 -1.60 2.86 -3.78
CA ALA A 53 -0.15 2.85 -3.68
C ALA A 53 0.40 1.45 -3.35
N LEU A 54 0.56 0.57 -4.35
CA LEU A 54 0.97 -0.83 -4.13
C LEU A 54 2.45 -1.11 -4.41
N ARG A 55 3.13 -0.28 -5.21
CA ARG A 55 4.54 -0.49 -5.59
C ARG A 55 5.56 0.14 -4.64
N GLY A 56 5.10 0.67 -3.51
CA GLY A 56 5.96 1.28 -2.51
C GLY A 56 6.14 2.79 -2.65
N PRO A 57 7.01 3.37 -1.81
CA PRO A 57 7.22 4.81 -1.79
C PRO A 57 7.77 5.32 -3.12
N LEU A 58 7.34 6.52 -3.53
CA LEU A 58 7.76 7.24 -4.76
C LEU A 58 7.34 6.62 -6.10
N LYS A 59 6.78 5.41 -6.14
CA LYS A 59 6.23 4.82 -7.38
C LYS A 59 4.90 5.49 -7.76
N PRO A 60 4.40 5.42 -8.99
CA PRO A 60 3.05 5.90 -9.30
C PRO A 60 1.98 5.10 -8.52
N LEU A 61 0.76 5.63 -8.46
CA LEU A 61 -0.39 4.86 -7.96
C LEU A 61 -0.80 3.86 -9.04
N ASP A 62 -1.12 2.64 -8.62
CA ASP A 62 -1.66 1.61 -9.50
C ASP A 62 -3.17 1.83 -9.66
N LEU A 63 -3.65 1.87 -10.91
CA LEU A 63 -5.08 1.99 -11.22
C LEU A 63 -5.72 0.61 -11.19
N LEU A 64 -6.79 0.47 -10.41
CA LEU A 64 -7.69 -0.67 -10.40
C LEU A 64 -9.02 -0.25 -11.05
N PRO A 65 -9.28 -0.64 -12.31
CA PRO A 65 -10.53 -0.31 -12.99
C PRO A 65 -11.73 -0.88 -12.25
N TRP A 66 -12.86 -0.17 -12.25
CA TRP A 66 -14.07 -0.64 -11.56
C TRP A 66 -14.56 -1.98 -12.12
N GLU A 67 -14.42 -2.20 -13.43
CA GLU A 67 -14.82 -3.47 -14.06
C GLU A 67 -14.03 -4.69 -13.54
N SER A 68 -12.83 -4.46 -13.00
CA SER A 68 -12.00 -5.52 -12.43
C SER A 68 -12.36 -5.87 -10.98
N ILE A 69 -13.12 -5.00 -10.32
CA ILE A 69 -13.43 -5.09 -8.89
C ILE A 69 -14.84 -5.63 -8.70
N GLU A 70 -14.97 -6.73 -7.97
CA GLU A 70 -16.26 -7.31 -7.59
C GLU A 70 -16.84 -6.60 -6.36
N ALA A 71 -16.01 -6.34 -5.34
CA ALA A 71 -16.44 -5.70 -4.11
C ALA A 71 -15.30 -5.02 -3.35
N VAL A 72 -15.63 -3.97 -2.59
CA VAL A 72 -14.73 -3.31 -1.64
C VAL A 72 -15.35 -3.33 -0.25
N LEU A 73 -14.73 -4.06 0.68
CA LEU A 73 -15.28 -4.36 2.00
C LEU A 73 -14.34 -3.91 3.12
N PRO A 74 -14.81 -3.23 4.18
CA PRO A 74 -14.01 -2.98 5.36
C PRO A 74 -13.98 -4.26 6.19
N GLN A 75 -12.83 -4.90 6.30
CA GLN A 75 -12.69 -6.12 7.09
C GLN A 75 -11.45 -6.03 7.97
N PRO A 76 -11.59 -6.19 9.30
CA PRO A 76 -10.42 -6.28 10.16
C PRO A 76 -9.66 -7.59 9.90
N VAL A 77 -8.35 -7.55 10.07
CA VAL A 77 -7.47 -8.71 9.97
C VAL A 77 -6.86 -8.96 11.34
N ALA A 78 -6.92 -10.21 11.80
CA ALA A 78 -6.21 -10.61 13.01
C ALA A 78 -4.70 -10.66 12.70
N ASP A 79 -3.92 -9.94 13.50
CA ASP A 79 -2.45 -9.94 13.47
C ASP A 79 -1.93 -9.96 14.91
N ASP A 80 -1.25 -11.06 15.27
CA ASP A 80 -0.65 -11.29 16.58
C ASP A 80 -1.50 -10.87 17.79
N GLY A 81 -2.77 -11.31 17.80
CA GLY A 81 -3.71 -11.04 18.90
C GLY A 81 -4.37 -9.65 18.86
N SER A 82 -4.06 -8.83 17.85
CA SER A 82 -4.70 -7.54 17.60
C SER A 82 -5.55 -7.58 16.32
N LEU A 83 -6.60 -6.74 16.27
CA LEU A 83 -7.40 -6.56 15.05
C LEU A 83 -6.91 -5.31 14.32
N LEU A 84 -6.17 -5.51 13.23
CA LEU A 84 -5.75 -4.45 12.34
C LEU A 84 -6.91 -4.05 11.42
N ARG A 85 -7.10 -2.74 11.25
CA ARG A 85 -8.09 -2.23 10.29
C ARG A 85 -7.54 -2.45 8.88
N SER A 86 -8.36 -3.03 8.01
CA SER A 86 -8.00 -3.23 6.61
C SER A 86 -9.20 -3.02 5.70
N LEU A 87 -8.90 -2.72 4.43
CA LEU A 87 -9.85 -2.69 3.34
C LEU A 87 -9.58 -3.87 2.42
N THR A 88 -10.57 -4.74 2.25
CA THR A 88 -10.52 -5.89 1.36
C THR A 88 -11.07 -5.50 -0.01
N ILE A 89 -10.28 -5.67 -1.05
CA ILE A 89 -10.66 -5.51 -2.46
C ILE A 89 -10.75 -6.92 -3.05
N VAL A 90 -11.92 -7.26 -3.59
CA VAL A 90 -12.19 -8.54 -4.25
C VAL A 90 -12.22 -8.30 -5.76
N PHE A 91 -11.43 -9.03 -6.51
CA PHE A 91 -11.36 -8.94 -7.97
C PHE A 91 -12.28 -9.97 -8.65
N HIS A 92 -12.89 -9.53 -9.76
CA HIS A 92 -13.79 -10.34 -10.56
C HIS A 92 -13.06 -11.56 -11.15
N PRO A 93 -13.63 -12.77 -11.11
CA PRO A 93 -12.95 -13.99 -11.57
C PRO A 93 -12.62 -13.98 -13.06
N THR A 94 -13.39 -13.27 -13.88
CA THR A 94 -13.15 -13.17 -15.34
C THR A 94 -12.09 -12.12 -15.72
N ALA A 95 -11.73 -11.21 -14.81
CA ALA A 95 -10.73 -10.17 -15.08
C ALA A 95 -9.28 -10.70 -15.00
N GLY A 96 -9.08 -11.95 -14.56
CA GLY A 96 -7.75 -12.52 -14.31
C GLY A 96 -7.05 -11.85 -13.12
N ARG A 97 -5.78 -12.20 -12.89
CA ARG A 97 -4.96 -11.52 -11.87
C ARG A 97 -4.50 -10.18 -12.46
N PRO A 98 -4.86 -9.03 -11.87
CA PRO A 98 -4.41 -7.73 -12.36
C PRO A 98 -2.87 -7.63 -12.30
N ASP A 99 -2.26 -6.84 -13.20
CA ASP A 99 -0.81 -6.60 -13.26
C ASP A 99 -0.32 -5.75 -12.08
N LEU A 100 -0.37 -6.38 -10.90
CA LEU A 100 -0.03 -5.81 -9.62
C LEU A 100 1.16 -6.57 -9.03
N PRO A 101 1.99 -5.88 -8.21
CA PRO A 101 3.14 -6.53 -7.58
C PRO A 101 2.72 -7.77 -6.78
N HIS A 102 3.55 -8.81 -6.86
CA HIS A 102 3.35 -10.04 -6.09
C HIS A 102 3.36 -9.76 -4.59
N ASP A 103 4.26 -8.88 -4.14
CA ASP A 103 4.40 -8.46 -2.75
C ASP A 103 4.11 -6.94 -2.66
N PRO A 104 2.83 -6.55 -2.57
CA PRO A 104 2.43 -5.15 -2.58
C PRO A 104 2.79 -4.44 -1.27
N TRP A 105 3.21 -3.18 -1.37
CA TRP A 105 3.50 -2.33 -0.23
C TRP A 105 2.21 -1.92 0.49
N GLY A 106 2.16 -2.08 1.82
CA GLY A 106 0.99 -1.72 2.62
C GLY A 106 -0.26 -2.55 2.33
N ALA A 107 -0.11 -3.67 1.63
CA ALA A 107 -1.19 -4.59 1.31
C ALA A 107 -0.69 -6.04 1.29
N ARG A 108 -1.61 -6.99 1.22
CA ARG A 108 -1.29 -8.42 1.11
C ARG A 108 -2.32 -9.16 0.28
N TRP A 109 -1.85 -10.06 -0.58
CA TRP A 109 -2.71 -11.00 -1.28
C TRP A 109 -3.20 -12.10 -0.34
N THR A 110 -4.50 -12.39 -0.42
CA THR A 110 -5.14 -13.54 0.24
C THR A 110 -5.72 -14.43 -0.86
N GLY A 111 -4.93 -15.39 -1.33
CA GLY A 111 -5.26 -16.15 -2.54
C GLY A 111 -5.07 -15.32 -3.82
N SER A 112 -5.73 -15.71 -4.92
CA SER A 112 -5.50 -15.14 -6.25
C SER A 112 -6.33 -13.90 -6.59
N ARG A 113 -7.36 -13.59 -5.78
CA ARG A 113 -8.37 -12.56 -6.11
C ARG A 113 -8.65 -11.55 -5.01
N ILE A 114 -8.03 -11.69 -3.85
CA ILE A 114 -8.35 -10.83 -2.70
C ILE A 114 -7.09 -10.07 -2.32
N LEU A 115 -7.17 -8.75 -2.40
CA LEU A 115 -6.12 -7.85 -1.96
C LEU A 115 -6.59 -7.13 -0.69
N ARG A 116 -5.86 -7.31 0.40
CA ARG A 116 -6.15 -6.63 1.68
C ARG A 116 -5.18 -5.49 1.86
N VAL A 117 -5.69 -4.27 1.96
CA VAL A 117 -4.90 -3.05 2.14
C VAL A 117 -5.01 -2.61 3.59
N LEU A 118 -3.87 -2.41 4.25
CA LEU A 118 -3.84 -1.95 5.63
C LEU A 118 -4.35 -0.51 5.71
N SER A 119 -5.27 -0.25 6.64
CA SER A 119 -5.93 1.07 6.78
C SER A 119 -5.79 1.69 8.16
N SER A 120 -4.98 1.11 9.04
CA SER A 120 -4.72 1.62 10.39
C SER A 120 -4.21 3.06 10.41
N ASP A 121 -3.40 3.44 9.42
CA ASP A 121 -2.71 4.73 9.37
C ASP A 121 -3.43 5.76 8.47
N TRP A 122 -4.65 5.46 8.01
CA TRP A 122 -5.37 6.34 7.09
C TRP A 122 -6.07 7.46 7.85
N SER A 123 -6.05 8.66 7.27
CA SER A 123 -6.84 9.80 7.77
C SER A 123 -8.34 9.57 7.65
N VAL A 124 -8.76 8.76 6.68
CA VAL A 124 -10.17 8.39 6.44
C VAL A 124 -10.38 6.92 6.78
N ARG A 125 -11.47 6.65 7.49
CA ARG A 125 -11.90 5.30 7.87
C ARG A 125 -12.19 4.42 6.65
N ALA A 126 -11.74 3.17 6.70
CA ALA A 126 -11.96 2.18 5.62
C ALA A 126 -13.45 1.96 5.32
N GLU A 127 -14.33 2.11 6.30
CA GLU A 127 -15.78 2.00 6.12
C GLU A 127 -16.32 3.10 5.19
N VAL A 128 -15.82 4.33 5.34
CA VAL A 128 -16.21 5.46 4.48
C VAL A 128 -15.72 5.21 3.05
N VAL A 129 -14.46 4.76 2.91
CA VAL A 129 -13.88 4.42 1.60
C VAL A 129 -14.67 3.31 0.92
N SER A 130 -15.08 2.28 1.65
CA SER A 130 -15.92 1.20 1.13
C SER A 130 -17.28 1.72 0.64
N VAL A 131 -17.95 2.58 1.40
CA VAL A 131 -19.24 3.16 0.99
C VAL A 131 -19.10 3.95 -0.32
N VAL A 132 -18.08 4.81 -0.42
CA VAL A 132 -17.87 5.61 -1.63
C VAL A 132 -17.50 4.72 -2.82
N SER A 133 -16.61 3.74 -2.64
CA SER A 133 -16.23 2.81 -3.71
C SER A 133 -17.41 1.95 -4.18
N ASN A 134 -18.24 1.47 -3.26
CA ASN A 134 -19.43 0.67 -3.62
C ASN A 134 -20.47 1.50 -4.38
N HIS A 135 -20.61 2.80 -4.07
CA HIS A 135 -21.47 3.69 -4.85
C HIS A 135 -21.03 3.77 -6.33
N TYR A 136 -19.72 3.86 -6.60
CA TYR A 136 -19.21 3.81 -7.98
C TYR A 136 -19.40 2.44 -8.64
N LEU A 137 -19.17 1.34 -7.90
CA LEU A 137 -19.39 -0.02 -8.41
C LEU A 137 -20.83 -0.24 -8.84
N THR A 138 -21.81 0.20 -8.05
CA THR A 138 -23.23 0.09 -8.40
C THR A 138 -23.56 0.88 -9.67
N HIS A 139 -23.09 2.13 -9.78
CA HIS A 139 -23.34 2.95 -10.97
C HIS A 139 -22.68 2.40 -12.24
N MET A 140 -21.50 1.78 -12.13
CA MET A 140 -20.87 1.12 -13.27
C MET A 140 -21.64 -0.15 -13.69
N ALA A 141 -22.12 -0.95 -12.74
CA ALA A 141 -22.93 -2.13 -13.03
C ALA A 141 -24.23 -1.76 -13.80
N GLU A 142 -24.92 -0.71 -13.37
CA GLU A 142 -26.13 -0.19 -14.04
C GLU A 142 -25.84 0.24 -15.50
N GLN A 143 -24.70 0.89 -15.75
CA GLN A 143 -24.33 1.31 -17.11
C GLN A 143 -24.01 0.14 -18.04
N VAL A 144 -23.39 -0.92 -17.53
CA VAL A 144 -23.10 -2.12 -18.32
C VAL A 144 -24.39 -2.87 -18.68
N GLU A 145 -25.36 -2.97 -17.76
CA GLU A 145 -26.66 -3.58 -18.06
C GLU A 145 -27.43 -2.81 -19.13
N VAL A 146 -27.45 -1.47 -19.07
CA VAL A 146 -28.10 -0.65 -20.10
C VAL A 146 -27.40 -0.81 -21.45
N SER A 147 -26.07 -0.87 -21.49
CA SER A 147 -25.33 -1.05 -22.74
C SER A 147 -25.52 -2.44 -23.37
N ASN A 148 -25.81 -3.48 -22.59
CA ASN A 148 -26.07 -4.83 -23.10
C ASN A 148 -27.54 -5.06 -23.49
N SER A 149 -28.42 -4.09 -23.22
CA SER A 149 -29.86 -4.14 -23.49
C SER A 149 -30.26 -3.42 -24.78
N VAL A 150 -29.30 -2.87 -25.53
CA VAL A 150 -29.46 -2.16 -26.81
C VAL A 150 -28.79 -2.97 -27.91
#